data_AF-A0A2T0SZP3-F1
#
_entry.id   AF-A0A2T0SZP3-F1
#
_cell.length_a   1.000
_cell.length_b   1.000
_cell.length_c   1.000
_cell.angle_alpha   90.00
_cell.angle_beta   90.00
_cell.angle_gamma   90.00
#
_symmetry.space_group_name_H-M   'P 1'
#
loop_
_entity.id
_entity.type
_entity.pdbx_description
1 polymer ?
#
loop_
_entity_poly.entity_id
_entity_poly.type
_entity_poly.pdbx_seq_one_letter_code
_entity_poly.pdbx_strand_id
1 'polypeptide(L)'
;MANAVTVDAPSALADRIGRGLLAACSVATAAAFAGGIKLVTEVSDERVLTEAWRTFAYIVFAGMWAMLAVAPRAQRGVWELLLVQKSAITVFALVFFDLPDAKQTFFVDCSLVVATVVALVLCKGWHGWRRGGQNLRSAV
;
A
#
# COMPACT_ATOMS: atom_id res chain seq x y z
N MET A 1 -1.56 28.26 31.84
CA MET A 1 -0.82 28.27 30.56
C MET A 1 -0.78 26.85 30.03
N ALA A 2 -1.61 26.50 29.05
CA ALA A 2 -1.63 25.17 28.47
C ALA A 2 -0.44 25.01 27.51
N ASN A 3 0.46 24.06 27.79
CA ASN A 3 1.54 23.68 26.88
C ASN A 3 0.92 23.23 25.56
N ALA A 4 1.13 24.00 24.50
CA ALA A 4 0.83 23.57 23.16
C ALA A 4 1.73 22.37 22.85
N VAL A 5 1.16 21.16 22.86
CA VAL A 5 1.84 19.96 22.40
C VAL A 5 2.15 20.20 20.92
N THR A 6 3.40 20.57 20.61
CA THR A 6 3.88 20.69 19.25
C THR A 6 3.77 19.31 18.62
N VAL A 7 2.80 19.16 17.71
CA VAL A 7 2.69 17.94 16.91
C VAL A 7 3.92 17.92 16.02
N ASP A 8 4.93 17.13 16.38
CA ASP A 8 6.17 17.06 15.61
C ASP A 8 5.85 16.69 14.17
N ALA A 9 6.10 17.61 13.23
CA ALA A 9 6.16 17.29 11.83
C ALA A 9 7.34 16.32 11.58
N PRO A 10 7.30 15.44 10.57
CA PRO A 10 8.49 14.70 10.20
C PRO A 10 9.51 15.65 9.56
N SER A 11 10.79 15.28 9.64
CA SER A 11 11.82 16.01 8.90
C SER A 11 11.56 15.92 7.40
N ALA A 12 11.93 16.96 6.65
CA ALA A 12 11.75 17.00 5.20
C ALA A 12 12.42 15.82 4.48
N LEU A 13 13.55 15.33 5.02
CA LEU A 13 14.25 14.17 4.49
C LEU A 13 13.46 12.88 4.72
N ALA A 14 12.97 12.64 5.95
CA ALA A 14 12.16 11.47 6.25
C ALA A 14 10.91 11.43 5.38
N ASP A 15 10.20 12.56 5.24
CA ASP A 15 9.02 12.67 4.38
C ASP A 15 9.35 12.36 2.91
N ARG A 16 10.47 12.90 2.38
CA ARG A 16 10.92 12.60 1.01
C ARG A 16 11.24 11.13 0.80
N ILE A 17 11.93 10.50 1.74
CA ILE A 17 12.26 9.06 1.67
C ILE A 17 10.97 8.23 1.70
N GLY A 18 10.05 8.52 2.63
CA GLY A 18 8.78 7.81 2.73
C GLY A 18 7.93 7.94 1.45
N ARG A 19 7.83 9.14 0.88
CA ARG A 19 7.15 9.37 -0.40
C ARG A 19 7.86 8.66 -1.56
N GLY A 20 9.19 8.64 -1.56
CA GLY A 20 10.00 7.90 -2.54
C GLY A 20 9.77 6.39 -2.47
N LEU A 21 9.69 5.80 -1.27
CA LEU A 21 9.37 4.39 -1.08
C LEU A 21 7.99 4.03 -1.63
N LEU A 22 6.97 4.87 -1.37
CA LEU A 22 5.62 4.69 -1.91
C LEU A 22 5.60 4.80 -3.44
N ALA A 23 6.34 5.76 -4.01
CA ALA A 23 6.49 5.89 -5.45
C ALA A 23 7.19 4.67 -6.07
N ALA A 24 8.22 4.13 -5.43
CA ALA A 24 8.88 2.91 -5.87
C ALA A 24 7.93 1.69 -5.84
N CYS A 25 7.12 1.54 -4.78
CA CYS A 25 6.09 0.50 -4.71
C CYS A 25 5.06 0.63 -5.85
N SER A 26 4.63 1.87 -6.13
CA SER A 26 3.72 2.17 -7.23
C SER A 26 4.31 1.78 -8.60
N VAL A 27 5.55 2.18 -8.89
CA VAL A 27 6.23 1.85 -10.15
C VAL A 27 6.45 0.35 -10.30
N ALA A 28 6.92 -0.33 -9.25
CA ALA A 28 7.12 -1.78 -9.28
C ALA A 28 5.80 -2.53 -9.54
N THR A 29 4.71 -2.07 -8.93
CA THR A 29 3.38 -2.66 -9.12
C THR A 29 2.83 -2.37 -10.53
N ALA A 30 3.09 -1.18 -11.09
CA ALA A 30 2.75 -0.87 -12.47
C ALA A 30 3.55 -1.72 -13.49
N ALA A 31 4.81 -2.05 -13.19
CA ALA A 31 5.59 -3.00 -13.98
C ALA A 31 4.99 -4.42 -13.90
N ALA A 32 4.53 -4.86 -12.72
CA ALA A 32 3.83 -6.13 -12.57
C ALA A 32 2.50 -6.15 -13.35
N PHE A 33 1.77 -5.04 -13.41
CA PHE A 33 0.60 -4.89 -14.28
C PHE A 33 0.96 -5.11 -15.76
N ALA A 34 2.01 -4.44 -16.27
CA ALA A 34 2.44 -4.60 -17.65
C ALA A 34 2.86 -6.05 -17.97
N GLY A 35 3.57 -6.72 -17.06
CA GLY A 35 3.89 -8.14 -17.17
C GLY A 35 2.66 -9.04 -17.13
N GLY A 36 1.68 -8.71 -16.28
CA GLY A 36 0.40 -9.42 -16.17
C GLY A 36 -0.42 -9.39 -17.46
N ILE A 37 -0.47 -8.26 -18.16
CA ILE A 37 -1.17 -8.17 -19.45
C ILE A 37 -0.64 -9.19 -20.46
N LYS A 38 0.68 -9.36 -20.53
CA LYS A 38 1.29 -10.39 -21.37
C LYS A 38 0.93 -11.79 -20.85
N LEU A 39 1.07 -12.04 -19.55
CA LEU A 39 0.80 -13.34 -18.92
C LEU A 39 -0.63 -13.84 -19.19
N VAL A 40 -1.64 -12.96 -19.13
CA VAL A 40 -3.04 -13.34 -19.38
C VAL A 40 -3.24 -13.97 -20.77
N THR A 41 -2.42 -13.61 -21.75
CA THR A 41 -2.50 -14.18 -23.11
C THR A 41 -1.77 -15.52 -23.29
N GLU A 42 -0.97 -15.93 -22.30
CA GLU A 42 -0.09 -17.10 -22.38
C GLU A 42 -0.51 -18.24 -21.43
N VAL A 43 -1.39 -17.97 -20.46
CA VAL A 43 -1.88 -18.96 -19.49
C VAL A 43 -3.04 -19.80 -20.05
N SER A 44 -3.30 -20.94 -19.40
CA SER A 44 -4.43 -21.81 -19.77
C SER A 44 -5.80 -21.18 -19.50
N ASP A 45 -6.83 -21.66 -20.19
CA ASP A 45 -8.21 -21.17 -20.09
C ASP A 45 -8.76 -21.25 -18.66
N GLU A 46 -8.33 -22.24 -17.86
CA GLU A 46 -8.77 -22.38 -16.47
C GLU A 46 -8.18 -21.31 -15.55
N ARG A 47 -7.03 -20.71 -15.94
CA ARG A 47 -6.32 -19.69 -15.14
C ARG A 47 -6.57 -18.27 -15.61
N VAL A 48 -7.01 -18.08 -16.85
CA VAL A 48 -7.09 -16.76 -17.50
C VAL A 48 -7.88 -15.75 -16.66
N LEU A 49 -9.00 -16.16 -16.05
CA LEU A 49 -9.84 -15.28 -15.25
C LEU A 49 -9.16 -14.85 -13.94
N THR A 50 -8.51 -15.80 -13.24
CA THR A 50 -7.76 -15.53 -12.02
C THR A 50 -6.58 -14.59 -12.30
N GLU A 51 -5.89 -14.80 -13.43
CA GLU A 51 -4.76 -13.98 -13.84
C GLU A 51 -5.17 -12.58 -14.31
N ALA A 52 -6.31 -12.47 -15.00
CA ALA A 52 -6.90 -11.19 -15.35
C ALA A 52 -7.29 -10.40 -14.09
N TRP A 53 -7.97 -11.04 -13.14
CA TRP A 53 -8.32 -10.42 -11.86
C TRP A 53 -7.08 -9.90 -11.12
N ARG A 54 -6.03 -10.73 -11.02
CA ARG A 54 -4.76 -10.38 -10.40
C ARG A 54 -4.10 -9.20 -11.11
N THR A 55 -4.07 -9.24 -12.44
CA THR A 55 -3.48 -8.19 -13.28
C THR A 55 -4.19 -6.85 -13.05
N PHE A 56 -5.52 -6.81 -13.14
CA PHE A 56 -6.25 -5.55 -12.92
C PHE A 56 -6.15 -5.04 -11.48
N ALA A 57 -5.97 -5.91 -10.49
CA ALA A 57 -5.69 -5.46 -9.12
C ALA A 57 -4.36 -4.69 -9.02
N TYR A 58 -3.34 -5.04 -9.81
CA TYR A 58 -2.05 -4.34 -9.77
C TYR A 58 -2.17 -2.85 -10.10
N ILE A 59 -2.92 -2.46 -11.14
CA ILE A 59 -3.05 -1.03 -11.48
C ILE A 59 -3.79 -0.24 -10.40
N VAL A 60 -4.76 -0.85 -9.73
CA VAL A 60 -5.46 -0.25 -8.58
C VAL A 60 -4.49 -0.01 -7.43
N PHE A 61 -3.70 -1.02 -7.05
CA PHE A 61 -2.71 -0.88 -5.98
C PHE A 61 -1.60 0.11 -6.32
N ALA A 62 -1.13 0.12 -7.57
CA ALA A 62 -0.17 1.10 -8.05
C ALA A 62 -0.72 2.52 -7.87
N GLY A 63 -1.99 2.75 -8.23
CA GLY A 63 -2.68 4.02 -8.02
C GLY A 63 -2.81 4.40 -6.54
N MET A 64 -3.13 3.44 -5.67
CA MET A 64 -3.23 3.66 -4.23
C MET A 64 -1.88 4.11 -3.63
N TRP A 65 -0.78 3.42 -3.95
CA TRP A 65 0.55 3.86 -3.52
C TRP A 65 0.96 5.20 -4.12
N ALA A 66 0.59 5.49 -5.37
CA ALA A 66 0.83 6.81 -5.98
C ALA A 66 0.09 7.93 -5.24
N MET A 67 -1.19 7.73 -4.89
CA MET A 67 -1.97 8.69 -4.11
C MET A 67 -1.31 8.96 -2.74
N LEU A 68 -0.82 7.91 -2.07
CA LEU A 68 -0.07 8.05 -0.82
C LEU A 68 1.27 8.76 -1.02
N ALA A 69 1.99 8.48 -2.11
CA ALA A 69 3.24 9.17 -2.43
C ALA A 69 3.00 10.67 -2.62
N VAL A 70 1.91 11.07 -3.30
CA VAL A 70 1.56 12.48 -3.52
C VAL A 70 1.14 13.16 -2.23
N ALA A 71 0.18 12.59 -1.50
CA ALA A 71 -0.47 13.22 -0.35
C ALA A 71 -0.63 12.25 0.84
N PRO A 72 0.47 11.85 1.51
CA PRO A 72 0.46 10.77 2.50
C PRO A 72 -0.41 11.06 3.74
N ARG A 73 -0.76 12.31 4.00
CA ARG A 73 -1.54 12.73 5.19
C ARG A 73 -3.00 13.07 4.88
N ALA A 74 -3.39 13.03 3.60
CA ALA A 74 -4.76 13.33 3.18
C ALA A 74 -5.61 12.06 3.01
N GLN A 75 -4.98 10.90 2.84
CA GLN A 75 -5.61 9.69 2.34
C GLN A 75 -5.69 8.60 3.41
N ARG A 76 -6.48 8.83 4.47
CA ARG A 76 -6.63 7.88 5.58
C ARG A 76 -7.03 6.47 5.11
N GLY A 77 -8.11 6.36 4.34
CA GLY A 77 -8.67 5.07 3.95
C GLY A 77 -7.72 4.24 3.08
N VAL A 78 -6.86 4.91 2.31
CA VAL A 78 -5.89 4.23 1.43
C VAL A 78 -4.82 3.49 2.24
N TRP A 79 -4.33 4.07 3.35
CA TRP A 79 -3.39 3.38 4.25
C TRP A 79 -3.99 2.11 4.84
N GLU A 80 -5.20 2.22 5.40
CA GLU A 80 -5.88 1.11 6.06
C GLU A 80 -6.17 -0.01 5.05
N LEU A 81 -6.69 0.32 3.87
CA LEU A 81 -6.99 -0.67 2.82
C LEU A 81 -5.74 -1.39 2.32
N LEU A 82 -4.64 -0.66 2.05
CA LEU A 82 -3.39 -1.27 1.60
C LEU A 82 -2.81 -2.21 2.65
N LEU A 83 -2.70 -1.74 3.90
CA LEU A 83 -2.07 -2.52 4.96
C LEU A 83 -2.92 -3.74 5.33
N VAL A 84 -4.25 -3.61 5.43
CA VAL A 84 -5.13 -4.75 5.72
C VAL A 84 -5.05 -5.79 4.61
N GLN A 85 -5.23 -5.37 3.35
CA GLN A 85 -5.25 -6.32 2.24
C GLN A 85 -3.89 -7.01 2.06
N LYS A 86 -2.79 -6.25 2.08
CA LYS A 86 -1.45 -6.82 1.85
C LYS A 86 -1.00 -7.69 3.00
N SER A 87 -1.34 -7.34 4.24
CA SER A 87 -1.06 -8.20 5.39
C SER A 87 -1.89 -9.48 5.33
N ALA A 88 -3.17 -9.40 4.94
CA ALA A 88 -4.02 -10.58 4.80
C ALA A 88 -3.48 -11.57 3.76
N ILE A 89 -3.06 -11.08 2.58
CA ILE A 89 -2.44 -11.94 1.55
C ILE A 89 -1.09 -12.50 2.02
N THR A 90 -0.27 -11.69 2.70
CA THR A 90 1.01 -12.16 3.26
C THR A 90 0.80 -13.30 4.24
N VAL A 91 -0.14 -13.15 5.18
CA VAL A 91 -0.49 -14.19 6.16
C VAL A 91 -1.07 -15.42 5.47
N PHE A 92 -1.96 -15.23 4.49
CA PHE A 92 -2.55 -16.33 3.73
C PHE A 92 -1.46 -17.13 3.00
N ALA A 93 -0.54 -16.47 2.30
CA ALA A 93 0.57 -17.11 1.62
C ALA A 93 1.53 -17.84 2.58
N LEU A 94 1.71 -17.33 3.80
CA LEU A 94 2.49 -18.00 4.85
C LEU A 94 1.80 -19.26 5.37
N VAL A 95 0.46 -19.24 5.55
CA VAL A 95 -0.32 -20.41 5.98
C VAL A 95 -0.31 -21.50 4.91
N PHE A 96 -0.37 -21.12 3.64
CA PHE A 96 -0.40 -22.03 2.49
C PHE A 96 0.92 -22.07 1.72
N PHE A 97 2.05 -22.02 2.43
CA PHE A 97 3.38 -21.79 1.84
C PHE A 97 3.86 -22.85 0.84
N ASP A 98 3.28 -24.06 0.90
CA ASP A 98 3.60 -25.17 0.00
C ASP A 98 2.82 -25.14 -1.33
N LEU A 99 1.82 -24.25 -1.46
CA LEU A 99 1.09 -24.10 -2.71
C LEU A 99 1.95 -23.43 -3.79
N PRO A 100 1.66 -23.69 -5.08
CA PRO A 100 2.25 -22.94 -6.18
C PRO A 100 2.11 -21.43 -5.97
N ASP A 101 3.13 -20.67 -6.34
CA ASP A 101 3.22 -19.21 -6.22
C ASP A 101 3.14 -18.62 -4.79
N ALA A 102 2.89 -19.42 -3.75
CA ALA A 102 2.74 -18.94 -2.37
C ALA A 102 4.03 -18.32 -1.83
N LYS A 103 5.19 -18.94 -2.09
CA LYS A 103 6.49 -18.42 -1.65
C LYS A 103 6.78 -17.04 -2.26
N GLN A 104 6.60 -16.92 -3.57
CA GLN A 104 6.80 -15.65 -4.27
C GLN A 104 5.82 -14.59 -3.76
N THR A 105 4.54 -14.95 -3.61
CA THR A 105 3.51 -14.06 -3.06
C THR A 105 3.88 -13.59 -1.65
N PHE A 106 4.30 -14.50 -0.77
CA PHE A 106 4.73 -14.17 0.58
C PHE A 106 5.87 -13.15 0.59
N PHE A 107 6.96 -13.40 -0.14
CA PHE A 107 8.11 -12.48 -0.12
C PHE A 107 7.77 -11.12 -0.74
N VAL A 108 7.00 -11.11 -1.84
CA VAL A 108 6.60 -9.87 -2.51
C VAL A 108 5.67 -9.07 -1.61
N ASP A 109 4.56 -9.64 -1.15
CA ASP A 109 3.58 -8.91 -0.34
C ASP A 109 4.14 -8.52 1.04
N CYS A 110 4.97 -9.35 1.67
CA CYS A 110 5.67 -8.99 2.90
C CYS A 110 6.58 -7.76 2.70
N SER A 111 7.35 -7.72 1.59
CA SER A 111 8.20 -6.56 1.28
C SER A 111 7.38 -5.28 1.06
N LEU A 112 6.21 -5.38 0.44
CA LEU A 112 5.29 -4.26 0.24
C LEU A 112 4.67 -3.80 1.55
N VAL A 113 4.31 -4.71 2.46
CA VAL A 113 3.84 -4.37 3.81
C VAL A 113 4.94 -3.62 4.57
N VAL A 114 6.16 -4.15 4.60
CA VAL A 114 7.30 -3.52 5.30
C VAL A 114 7.57 -2.13 4.72
N ALA A 115 7.68 -2.00 3.40
CA ALA A 115 7.91 -0.71 2.76
C ALA A 115 6.79 0.29 3.06
N THR A 116 5.53 -0.16 3.05
CA THR A 116 4.36 0.69 3.37
C THR A 116 4.36 1.11 4.83
N VAL A 117 4.70 0.23 5.77
CA VAL A 117 4.81 0.56 7.20
C VAL A 117 5.96 1.54 7.45
N VAL A 118 7.12 1.33 6.84
CA VAL A 118 8.25 2.27 6.94
C VAL A 118 7.83 3.64 6.41
N ALA A 119 7.17 3.70 5.26
CA ALA A 119 6.66 4.95 4.71
C ALA A 119 5.59 5.59 5.60
N LEU A 120 4.70 4.81 6.21
CA LEU A 120 3.70 5.30 7.18
C LEU A 120 4.39 6.02 8.34
N VAL A 121 5.47 5.44 8.88
CA VAL A 121 6.25 6.01 9.98
C VAL A 121 7.01 7.27 9.55
N LEU A 122 7.74 7.20 8.43
CA LEU A 122 8.52 8.33 7.94
C LEU A 122 7.65 9.54 7.57
N CYS A 123 6.51 9.29 6.92
CA CYS A 123 5.55 10.34 6.58
C CYS A 123 4.63 10.70 7.76
N LYS A 124 4.67 9.98 8.88
CA LYS A 124 3.69 10.12 9.98
C LYS A 124 2.24 10.12 9.45
N GLY A 125 1.92 9.17 8.57
CA GLY A 125 0.64 9.13 7.83
C GLY A 125 -0.59 9.10 8.73
N TRP A 126 -0.45 8.59 9.96
CA TRP A 126 -1.50 8.62 11.00
C TRP A 126 -2.00 10.02 11.37
N HIS A 127 -1.27 11.10 11.06
CA HIS A 127 -1.78 12.46 11.31
C HIS A 127 -3.02 12.81 10.49
N GLY A 128 -3.25 12.14 9.35
CA GLY A 128 -4.52 12.25 8.62
C GLY A 128 -5.74 11.86 9.48
N TRP A 129 -5.55 10.96 10.45
CA TRP A 129 -6.61 10.50 11.34
C TRP A 129 -7.08 11.59 12.33
N ARG A 130 -6.19 12.50 12.74
CA ARG A 130 -6.50 13.55 13.72
C ARG A 130 -7.37 14.67 13.15
N ARG A 131 -7.18 15.03 11.88
CA ARG A 131 -7.97 16.09 11.21
C ARG A 131 -9.41 15.65 10.92
N GLY A 132 -9.61 14.41 10.47
CA GLY A 132 -10.94 13.87 10.21
C GLY A 132 -11.81 13.76 11.49
N GLY A 133 -11.21 13.35 12.61
CA GLY A 133 -11.92 13.25 13.89
C GLY A 133 -12.32 14.60 14.52
N GLN A 134 -11.55 15.67 14.25
CA GLN A 134 -11.92 17.02 14.70
C GLN A 134 -13.13 17.56 13.93
N ASN A 135 -13.17 17.38 12.61
CA ASN A 135 -14.28 17.83 11.77
C ASN A 135 -15.62 17.13 12.10
N LEU A 136 -15.56 15.84 12.45
CA LEU A 136 -16.76 15.10 12.88
C LEU A 136 -17.32 15.62 14.21
N ARG A 137 -16.44 15.99 15.16
CA ARG A 137 -16.84 16.49 16.48
C ARG A 137 -17.39 17.92 16.46
N SER A 138 -17.04 18.73 15.46
CA SER A 138 -17.60 20.07 15.29
C SER A 138 -18.94 20.08 14.53
N ALA A 139 -19.33 18.94 13.93
CA ALA A 139 -20.54 18.80 13.13
C ALA A 139 -21.69 18.08 13.86
N VAL A 140 -21.46 17.68 15.12
CA VAL A 140 -22.43 17.05 16.05
C VAL A 140 -22.61 17.97 17.24
#